data_AF-A0A3Q8ZLQ5-F1
#
_entry.id   AF-A0A3Q8ZLQ5-F1
#
_cell.length_a   1.000
_cell.length_b   1.000
_cell.length_c   1.000
_cell.angle_alpha   90.00
_cell.angle_beta   90.00
_cell.angle_gamma   90.00
#
_symmetry.space_group_name_H-M   'P 1'
#
loop_
_entity.id
_entity.type
_entity.pdbx_description
1 polymer ?
#
loop_
_entity_poly.entity_id
_entity_poly.type
_entity_poly.pdbx_seq_one_letter_code
_entity_poly.pdbx_strand_id
1 'polypeptide(L)'
;MVAMFGRRIFGKQQHSFAELKKRMRPTPDADGVTRVFSKELWDDPKIGSMLRELGFAPDDQRNIMRTADDYIALFATAKYRLQKRSETFNRDMAARHGYCRAAPFLVIDQSIWDGEHGAFLYAQMDLIGFDDWNVIMLAVDARTTQLCGLPAHPGAVPALTQVMTEHVIRWKTRYEFALEEFGVTATGGQGITREQFEAQKEALRQEIIDTVASMKRRTVGEL
;
A
#
# COMPACT_ATOMS: atom_id res chain seq x y z
N MET A 1 35.80 -17.94 37.96
CA MET A 1 36.23 -17.50 36.61
C MET A 1 35.39 -18.26 35.60
N VAL A 2 34.63 -17.53 34.76
CA VAL A 2 34.05 -17.92 33.44
C VAL A 2 32.97 -19.03 33.46
N ALA A 3 31.65 -18.72 33.45
CA ALA A 3 30.78 -18.35 32.30
C ALA A 3 30.87 -19.38 31.14
N MET A 4 29.81 -20.04 30.66
CA MET A 4 28.76 -19.45 29.83
C MET A 4 27.64 -20.48 29.61
N PHE A 5 26.42 -20.02 29.85
CA PHE A 5 25.17 -20.67 29.50
C PHE A 5 25.07 -20.93 27.99
N GLY A 6 24.60 -22.12 27.64
CA GLY A 6 24.20 -22.47 26.28
C GLY A 6 23.07 -21.54 25.81
N ARG A 7 23.38 -20.73 24.79
CA ARG A 7 22.47 -19.80 24.15
C ARG A 7 21.48 -20.59 23.28
N ARG A 8 20.28 -20.87 23.80
CA ARG A 8 19.12 -21.23 22.97
C ARG A 8 18.75 -20.00 22.15
N ILE A 9 19.03 -20.02 20.85
CA ILE A 9 18.54 -19.04 19.90
C ILE A 9 17.07 -19.39 19.68
N PHE A 10 16.19 -18.72 20.42
CA PHE A 10 14.74 -18.82 20.22
C PHE A 10 14.42 -18.35 18.79
N GLY A 11 13.76 -19.24 18.05
CA GLY A 11 13.30 -18.98 16.69
C GLY A 11 12.45 -17.71 16.65
N LYS A 12 12.69 -16.89 15.62
CA LYS A 12 11.74 -15.85 15.21
C LYS A 12 10.42 -16.56 14.89
N GLN A 13 9.45 -16.44 15.78
CA GLN A 13 8.06 -16.74 15.44
C GLN A 13 7.69 -15.82 14.28
N GLN A 14 7.53 -16.38 13.09
CA GLN A 14 6.86 -15.69 11.99
C GLN A 14 5.42 -15.46 12.44
N HIS A 15 5.12 -14.25 12.90
CA HIS A 15 3.75 -13.85 13.15
C HIS A 15 3.06 -13.73 11.79
N SER A 16 2.18 -14.69 11.48
CA SER A 16 1.34 -14.61 10.29
C SER A 16 0.38 -13.42 10.41
N PHE A 17 0.00 -12.85 9.27
CA PHE A 17 -0.94 -11.71 9.17
C PHE A 17 -2.27 -11.93 9.92
N ALA A 18 -2.68 -13.19 10.09
CA ALA A 18 -3.88 -13.57 10.85
C ALA A 18 -3.72 -13.40 12.37
N GLU A 19 -2.52 -13.60 12.93
CA GLU A 19 -2.26 -13.48 14.37
C GLU A 19 -2.07 -12.03 14.80
N LEU A 20 -1.39 -11.23 13.97
CA LEU A 20 -1.24 -9.78 14.19
C LEU A 20 -2.61 -9.07 14.12
N LYS A 21 -3.46 -9.46 13.14
CA LYS A 21 -4.86 -9.00 13.02
C LYS A 21 -5.75 -9.37 14.21
N LYS A 22 -5.41 -10.40 14.99
CA LYS A 22 -6.18 -10.81 16.17
C LYS A 22 -5.76 -10.03 17.43
N ARG A 23 -4.49 -9.65 17.54
CA ARG A 23 -3.95 -8.94 18.72
C ARG A 23 -4.12 -7.42 18.67
N MET A 24 -4.27 -6.83 17.49
CA MET A 24 -4.42 -5.38 17.32
C MET A 24 -5.73 -4.99 16.61
N ARG A 25 -6.87 -5.53 17.06
CA ARG A 25 -8.17 -4.93 16.76
C ARG A 25 -8.50 -3.92 17.85
N PRO A 26 -8.23 -2.62 17.67
CA PRO A 26 -8.85 -1.63 18.53
C PRO A 26 -10.36 -1.80 18.46
N THR A 27 -10.99 -1.91 19.61
CA THR A 27 -12.45 -2.00 19.73
C THR A 27 -13.04 -0.71 19.15
N PRO A 28 -14.05 -0.79 18.28
CA PRO A 28 -14.78 0.40 17.85
C PRO A 28 -15.36 1.13 19.07
N ASP A 29 -15.40 2.46 19.02
CA ASP A 29 -16.13 3.25 20.01
C ASP A 29 -17.63 2.94 19.95
N ALA A 30 -18.42 3.48 20.89
CA ALA A 30 -19.88 3.30 20.93
C ALA A 30 -20.62 3.74 19.66
N ASP A 31 -20.00 4.56 18.82
CA ASP A 31 -20.52 4.99 17.51
C ASP A 31 -20.09 4.07 16.35
N GLY A 32 -19.41 2.97 16.65
CA GLY A 32 -18.93 1.99 15.66
C GLY A 32 -17.66 2.41 14.91
N VAL A 33 -17.06 3.56 15.24
CA VAL A 33 -15.83 4.04 14.60
C VAL A 33 -14.60 3.61 15.39
N THR A 34 -13.64 3.01 14.70
CA THR A 34 -12.34 2.66 15.29
C THR A 34 -11.41 3.87 15.27
N ARG A 35 -10.94 4.30 16.44
CA ARG A 35 -10.05 5.46 16.59
C ARG A 35 -8.68 5.08 17.17
N VAL A 36 -7.66 5.90 16.89
CA VAL A 36 -6.31 5.78 17.49
C VAL A 36 -6.37 6.13 18.98
N PHE A 37 -7.08 7.21 19.31
CA PHE A 37 -7.48 7.58 20.67
C PHE A 37 -9.01 7.47 20.74
N SER A 38 -9.51 6.49 21.52
CA SER A 38 -10.94 6.30 21.74
C SER A 38 -11.59 7.54 22.36
N LYS A 39 -12.88 7.77 22.09
CA LYS A 39 -13.63 8.89 22.69
C LYS A 39 -13.51 8.96 24.21
N GLU A 40 -13.49 7.81 24.87
CA GLU A 40 -13.34 7.69 26.32
C GLU A 40 -12.05 8.32 26.85
N LEU A 41 -10.94 8.24 26.09
CA LEU A 41 -9.66 8.85 26.48
C LEU A 41 -9.69 10.38 26.40
N TRP A 42 -10.58 10.96 25.61
CA TRP A 42 -10.75 12.41 25.49
C TRP A 42 -11.56 13.03 26.64
N ASP A 43 -12.36 12.20 27.30
CA ASP A 43 -13.15 12.57 28.49
C ASP A 43 -12.29 12.49 29.77
N ASP A 44 -11.15 11.79 29.74
CA ASP A 44 -10.19 11.81 30.85
C ASP A 44 -9.57 13.21 31.00
N PRO A 45 -9.66 13.86 32.18
CA PRO A 45 -9.20 15.24 32.36
C PRO A 45 -7.70 15.44 32.14
N LYS A 46 -6.87 14.42 32.38
CA LYS A 46 -5.42 14.51 32.20
C LYS A 46 -5.02 14.17 30.77
N ILE A 47 -5.49 13.03 30.27
CA ILE A 47 -5.14 12.52 28.94
C ILE A 47 -5.77 13.39 27.86
N GLY A 48 -7.05 13.74 27.99
CA GLY A 48 -7.75 14.60 27.06
C GLY A 48 -7.17 16.03 27.02
N SER A 49 -6.75 16.60 28.15
CA SER A 49 -6.07 17.92 28.16
C SER A 49 -4.73 17.85 27.42
N MET A 50 -3.92 16.84 27.73
CA MET A 50 -2.62 16.62 27.09
C MET A 50 -2.74 16.45 25.57
N LEU A 51 -3.71 15.64 25.09
CA LEU A 51 -3.92 15.44 23.66
C LEU A 51 -4.32 16.76 22.94
N ARG A 52 -5.18 17.56 23.57
CA ARG A 52 -5.58 18.89 23.03
C ARG A 52 -4.42 19.88 23.04
N GLU A 53 -3.61 19.90 24.09
CA GLU A 53 -2.38 20.72 24.19
C GLU A 53 -1.36 20.37 23.10
N LEU A 54 -1.27 19.09 22.73
CA LEU A 54 -0.44 18.60 21.62
C LEU A 54 -1.08 18.85 20.23
N GLY A 55 -2.23 19.54 20.18
CA GLY A 55 -2.89 19.93 18.94
C GLY A 55 -3.69 18.82 18.25
N PHE A 56 -3.99 17.72 18.94
CA PHE A 56 -4.87 16.68 18.43
C PHE A 56 -6.34 17.01 18.71
N ALA A 57 -7.24 16.49 17.88
CA ALA A 57 -8.68 16.61 18.06
C ALA A 57 -9.38 15.24 18.00
N PRO A 58 -10.46 15.02 18.78
CA PRO A 58 -11.15 13.73 18.85
C PRO A 58 -11.75 13.29 17.52
N ASP A 59 -12.30 14.24 16.75
CA ASP A 59 -12.93 14.00 15.45
C ASP A 59 -12.01 14.30 14.27
N ASP A 60 -10.70 14.42 14.53
CA ASP A 60 -9.74 14.52 13.45
C ASP A 60 -9.82 13.28 12.57
N GLN A 61 -9.89 13.46 11.25
CA GLN A 61 -9.93 12.34 10.31
C GLN A 61 -8.70 11.43 10.45
N ARG A 62 -7.57 11.99 10.92
CA ARG A 62 -6.33 11.26 11.24
C ARG A 62 -6.45 10.39 12.49
N ASN A 63 -7.43 10.64 13.36
CA ASN A 63 -7.76 9.80 14.50
C ASN A 63 -8.64 8.61 14.10
N ILE A 64 -9.21 8.59 12.89
CA ILE A 64 -10.02 7.47 12.39
C ILE A 64 -9.10 6.43 11.75
N MET A 65 -9.12 5.21 12.27
CA MET A 65 -8.32 4.11 11.77
C MET A 65 -9.15 3.24 10.84
N ARG A 66 -8.73 3.10 9.58
CA ARG A 66 -9.34 2.12 8.66
C ARG A 66 -9.17 0.72 9.23
N THR A 67 -10.26 -0.01 9.35
CA THR A 67 -10.30 -1.41 9.77
C THR A 67 -9.87 -2.34 8.62
N ALA A 68 -9.65 -3.61 8.94
CA ALA A 68 -9.40 -4.63 7.92
C ALA A 68 -10.57 -4.75 6.92
N ASP A 69 -11.81 -4.61 7.39
CA ASP A 69 -12.99 -4.70 6.54
C ASP A 69 -13.13 -3.48 5.62
N ASP A 70 -12.70 -2.30 6.08
CA ASP A 70 -12.63 -1.09 5.24
C ASP A 70 -11.64 -1.28 4.07
N TYR A 71 -10.46 -1.86 4.33
CA TYR A 71 -9.51 -2.16 3.26
C TYR A 71 -10.06 -3.22 2.30
N ILE A 72 -10.75 -4.26 2.80
CA ILE A 72 -11.40 -5.25 1.93
C ILE A 72 -12.43 -4.58 1.01
N ALA A 73 -13.29 -3.72 1.56
CA ALA A 73 -14.29 -2.99 0.79
C ALA A 73 -13.64 -2.04 -0.23
N LEU A 74 -12.56 -1.36 0.16
CA LEU A 74 -11.79 -0.47 -0.70
C LEU A 74 -11.19 -1.23 -1.90
N PHE A 75 -10.54 -2.36 -1.66
CA PHE A 75 -9.96 -3.20 -2.72
C PHE A 75 -11.04 -3.83 -3.60
N ALA A 76 -12.15 -4.29 -3.04
CA ALA A 76 -13.28 -4.81 -3.81
C ALA A 76 -13.85 -3.75 -4.75
N THR A 77 -14.02 -2.52 -4.25
CA THR A 77 -14.49 -1.38 -5.04
C THR A 77 -13.49 -1.02 -6.15
N ALA A 78 -12.20 -0.96 -5.83
CA ALA A 78 -11.15 -0.64 -6.79
C ALA A 78 -11.03 -1.71 -7.90
N LYS A 79 -11.11 -2.99 -7.53
CA LYS A 79 -11.14 -4.11 -8.47
C LYS A 79 -12.36 -4.05 -9.40
N TYR A 80 -13.54 -3.73 -8.86
CA TYR A 80 -14.75 -3.54 -9.66
C TYR A 80 -14.60 -2.37 -10.65
N ARG A 81 -14.02 -1.24 -10.21
CA ARG A 81 -13.72 -0.10 -11.09
C ARG A 81 -12.77 -0.52 -12.22
N LEU A 82 -11.71 -1.27 -11.92
CA LEU A 82 -10.78 -1.76 -12.94
C LEU A 82 -11.47 -2.68 -13.94
N GLN A 83 -12.34 -3.59 -13.47
CA GLN A 83 -13.13 -4.44 -14.35
C GLN A 83 -14.00 -3.59 -15.31
N LYS A 84 -14.70 -2.57 -14.79
CA LYS A 84 -15.53 -1.68 -15.60
C LYS A 84 -14.73 -0.86 -16.62
N ARG A 85 -13.54 -0.38 -16.24
CA ARG A 85 -12.61 0.29 -17.16
C ARG A 85 -12.12 -0.66 -18.24
N SER A 86 -11.80 -1.91 -17.89
CA SER A 86 -11.34 -2.94 -18.83
C SER A 86 -12.44 -3.34 -19.84
N GLU A 87 -13.68 -3.51 -19.36
CA GLU A 87 -14.85 -3.78 -20.21
C GLU A 87 -15.10 -2.61 -21.19
N THR A 88 -15.03 -1.38 -20.69
CA THR A 88 -15.20 -0.17 -21.50
C THR A 88 -14.10 -0.05 -22.55
N PHE A 89 -12.84 -0.21 -22.15
CA PHE A 89 -11.70 -0.20 -23.07
C PHE A 89 -11.88 -1.21 -24.22
N ASN A 90 -12.23 -2.46 -23.89
CA ASN A 90 -12.41 -3.50 -24.90
C ASN A 90 -13.58 -3.20 -25.85
N ARG A 91 -14.71 -2.73 -25.31
CA ARG A 91 -15.87 -2.35 -26.13
C ARG A 91 -15.51 -1.21 -27.10
N ASP A 92 -14.87 -0.17 -26.60
CA ASP A 92 -14.55 1.01 -27.39
C ASP A 92 -13.48 0.70 -28.45
N MET A 93 -12.49 -0.14 -28.13
CA MET A 93 -11.50 -0.63 -29.09
C MET A 93 -12.12 -1.58 -30.12
N ALA A 94 -12.99 -2.49 -29.72
CA ALA A 94 -13.70 -3.37 -30.66
C ALA A 94 -14.60 -2.58 -31.62
N ALA A 95 -15.26 -1.51 -31.16
CA ALA A 95 -16.04 -0.64 -32.03
C ALA A 95 -15.19 0.06 -33.10
N ARG A 96 -13.93 0.39 -32.79
CA ARG A 96 -12.98 1.05 -33.72
C ARG A 96 -12.25 0.09 -34.65
N HIS A 97 -11.86 -1.08 -34.12
CA HIS A 97 -10.95 -2.01 -34.80
C HIS A 97 -11.62 -3.35 -35.18
N GLY A 98 -12.92 -3.49 -34.94
CA GLY A 98 -13.73 -4.68 -35.21
C GLY A 98 -13.56 -5.82 -34.19
N TYR A 99 -12.46 -5.85 -33.45
CA TYR A 99 -12.18 -6.84 -32.42
C TYR A 99 -11.15 -6.31 -31.42
N CYS A 100 -11.35 -6.56 -30.14
CA CYS A 100 -10.36 -6.31 -29.10
C CYS A 100 -10.55 -7.28 -27.93
N ARG A 101 -9.45 -7.88 -27.48
CA ARG A 101 -9.35 -8.62 -26.23
C ARG A 101 -8.07 -8.24 -25.49
N ALA A 102 -8.17 -7.21 -24.68
CA ALA A 102 -7.11 -6.73 -23.80
C ALA A 102 -7.42 -7.06 -22.33
N ALA A 103 -6.38 -7.33 -21.55
CA ALA A 103 -6.45 -7.57 -20.12
C ALA A 103 -5.52 -6.63 -19.35
N PRO A 104 -5.88 -6.28 -18.10
CA PRO A 104 -5.00 -5.49 -17.26
C PRO A 104 -3.80 -6.32 -16.80
N PHE A 105 -2.62 -5.70 -16.89
CA PHE A 105 -1.37 -6.15 -16.30
C PHE A 105 -0.97 -5.20 -15.19
N LEU A 106 -0.68 -5.73 -14.00
CA LEU A 106 -0.25 -4.96 -12.83
C LEU A 106 1.27 -4.99 -12.76
N VAL A 107 1.91 -3.81 -12.67
CA VAL A 107 3.38 -3.74 -12.53
C VAL A 107 3.82 -4.20 -11.15
N ILE A 108 3.21 -3.64 -10.10
CA ILE A 108 3.25 -4.23 -8.77
C ILE A 108 2.17 -5.30 -8.76
N ASP A 109 2.60 -6.54 -8.94
CA ASP A 109 1.75 -7.72 -9.01
C ASP A 109 0.90 -7.91 -7.75
N GLN A 110 -0.27 -8.54 -7.93
CA GLN A 110 -1.20 -8.80 -6.84
C GLN A 110 -0.56 -9.59 -5.68
N SER A 111 0.39 -10.49 -5.95
CA SER A 111 1.10 -11.24 -4.88
C SER A 111 1.87 -10.35 -3.91
N ILE A 112 2.34 -9.17 -4.35
CA ILE A 112 3.02 -8.19 -3.49
C ILE A 112 2.00 -7.44 -2.63
N TRP A 113 0.84 -7.09 -3.20
CA TRP A 113 -0.28 -6.45 -2.48
C TRP A 113 -0.90 -7.36 -1.41
N ASP A 114 -1.03 -8.65 -1.72
CA ASP A 114 -1.55 -9.66 -0.80
C ASP A 114 -0.49 -10.18 0.19
N GLY A 115 0.78 -9.87 -0.08
CA GLY A 115 1.95 -10.34 0.66
C GLY A 115 2.34 -9.47 1.87
N GLU A 116 3.51 -9.78 2.43
CA GLU A 116 4.04 -9.17 3.67
C GLU A 116 4.14 -7.64 3.60
N HIS A 117 4.42 -7.09 2.43
CA HIS A 117 4.68 -5.66 2.26
C HIS A 117 3.48 -4.88 1.70
N GLY A 118 2.37 -5.54 1.37
CA GLY A 118 1.20 -4.87 0.80
C GLY A 118 0.63 -3.79 1.72
N ALA A 119 0.63 -4.03 3.03
CA ALA A 119 0.16 -3.07 4.02
C ALA A 119 0.86 -1.72 3.91
N PHE A 120 2.19 -1.73 3.77
CA PHE A 120 2.98 -0.52 3.56
C PHE A 120 2.44 0.33 2.40
N LEU A 121 2.08 -0.31 1.28
CA LEU A 121 1.59 0.40 0.11
C LEU A 121 0.19 1.00 0.34
N TYR A 122 -0.76 0.25 0.87
CA TYR A 122 -2.15 0.73 0.96
C TYR A 122 -2.48 1.51 2.24
N ALA A 123 -1.82 1.23 3.36
CA ALA A 123 -2.12 1.86 4.64
C ALA A 123 -1.20 3.04 4.95
N GLN A 124 0.08 2.95 4.57
CA GLN A 124 1.04 4.01 4.85
C GLN A 124 1.17 4.96 3.65
N MET A 125 1.24 4.45 2.41
CA MET A 125 1.37 5.29 1.21
C MET A 125 0.03 5.69 0.57
N ASP A 126 -1.10 5.19 1.07
CA ASP A 126 -2.45 5.40 0.50
C ASP A 126 -2.46 5.16 -1.03
N LEU A 127 -1.87 4.04 -1.44
CA LEU A 127 -1.82 3.58 -2.82
C LEU A 127 -2.75 2.39 -3.02
N ILE A 128 -3.49 2.41 -4.13
CA ILE A 128 -4.40 1.33 -4.52
C ILE A 128 -3.89 0.66 -5.79
N GLY A 129 -3.61 -0.65 -5.70
CA GLY A 129 -2.97 -1.42 -6.78
C GLY A 129 -3.78 -1.57 -8.07
N PHE A 130 -5.09 -1.31 -8.03
CA PHE A 130 -5.97 -1.40 -9.20
C PHE A 130 -6.20 -0.05 -9.91
N ASP A 131 -5.51 1.01 -9.47
CA ASP A 131 -5.57 2.32 -10.10
C ASP A 131 -4.64 2.42 -11.32
N ASP A 132 -4.91 3.40 -12.17
CA ASP A 132 -4.27 3.54 -13.49
C ASP A 132 -2.76 3.77 -13.41
N TRP A 133 -2.23 4.24 -12.27
CA TRP A 133 -0.79 4.37 -12.07
C TRP A 133 -0.06 3.01 -12.05
N ASN A 134 -0.73 1.92 -11.66
CA ASN A 134 -0.14 0.56 -11.57
C ASN A 134 -0.57 -0.39 -12.70
N VAL A 135 -1.64 -0.06 -13.44
CA VAL A 135 -2.22 -0.94 -14.48
C VAL A 135 -1.84 -0.55 -15.91
N ILE A 136 -1.53 -1.52 -16.76
CA ILE A 136 -1.40 -1.37 -18.22
C ILE A 136 -2.42 -2.29 -18.90
N MET A 137 -3.08 -1.84 -19.97
CA MET A 137 -3.91 -2.71 -20.80
C MET A 137 -3.07 -3.36 -21.90
N LEU A 138 -3.01 -4.69 -21.95
CA LEU A 138 -2.20 -5.45 -22.92
C LEU A 138 -3.06 -6.47 -23.68
N ALA A 139 -2.67 -6.80 -24.91
CA ALA A 139 -3.38 -7.74 -25.77
C ALA A 139 -3.29 -9.18 -25.26
N VAL A 140 -4.42 -9.87 -25.11
CA VAL A 140 -4.45 -11.28 -24.68
C VAL A 140 -4.15 -12.24 -25.84
N ASP A 141 -4.28 -11.79 -27.08
CA ASP A 141 -4.04 -12.59 -28.28
C ASP A 141 -3.38 -11.78 -29.41
N ALA A 142 -2.75 -12.50 -30.34
CA ALA A 142 -2.04 -11.90 -31.48
C ALA A 142 -2.96 -11.08 -32.39
N ARG A 143 -4.26 -11.45 -32.48
CA ARG A 143 -5.25 -10.71 -33.26
C ARG A 143 -5.46 -9.31 -32.68
N THR A 144 -5.55 -9.20 -31.35
CA THR A 144 -5.65 -7.91 -30.67
C THR A 144 -4.39 -7.08 -30.86
N THR A 145 -3.19 -7.69 -30.78
CA THR A 145 -1.94 -6.98 -31.09
C THR A 145 -1.95 -6.40 -32.49
N GLN A 146 -2.34 -7.19 -33.49
CA GLN A 146 -2.36 -6.76 -34.89
C GLN A 146 -3.41 -5.67 -35.18
N LEU A 147 -4.62 -5.82 -34.66
CA LEU A 147 -5.74 -4.92 -34.97
C LEU A 147 -5.74 -3.63 -34.14
N CYS A 148 -5.36 -3.74 -32.86
CA CYS A 148 -5.45 -2.65 -31.89
C CYS A 148 -4.09 -1.97 -31.62
N GLY A 149 -2.96 -2.52 -32.12
CA GLY A 149 -1.62 -1.99 -31.87
C GLY A 149 -1.17 -2.07 -30.41
N LEU A 150 -1.73 -3.03 -29.65
CA LEU A 150 -1.39 -3.23 -28.23
C LEU A 150 -0.28 -4.27 -28.07
N PRO A 151 0.70 -4.06 -27.17
CA PRO A 151 1.71 -5.08 -26.87
C PRO A 151 1.06 -6.34 -26.31
N ALA A 152 1.68 -7.50 -26.58
CA ALA A 152 1.19 -8.78 -26.09
C ALA A 152 1.29 -8.87 -24.57
N HIS A 153 0.28 -9.46 -23.94
CA HIS A 153 0.27 -9.66 -22.49
C HIS A 153 1.28 -10.77 -22.14
N PRO A 154 2.30 -10.50 -21.31
CA PRO A 154 3.38 -11.46 -21.05
C PRO A 154 2.97 -12.62 -20.15
N GLY A 155 1.78 -12.53 -19.54
CA GLY A 155 1.36 -13.45 -18.49
C GLY A 155 2.03 -13.08 -17.17
N ALA A 156 2.33 -14.07 -16.34
CA ALA A 156 3.12 -13.85 -15.14
C ALA A 156 4.59 -13.58 -15.53
N VAL A 157 5.19 -12.54 -14.94
CA VAL A 157 6.59 -12.19 -15.15
C VAL A 157 7.34 -12.24 -13.82
N PRO A 158 7.78 -13.43 -13.36
CA PRO A 158 8.39 -13.59 -12.04
C PRO A 158 9.59 -12.68 -11.78
N ALA A 159 10.40 -12.41 -12.81
CA ALA A 159 11.54 -11.51 -12.71
C ALA A 159 11.12 -10.06 -12.39
N LEU A 160 10.04 -9.57 -12.99
CA LEU A 160 9.48 -8.25 -12.66
C LEU A 160 8.92 -8.24 -11.25
N THR A 161 8.19 -9.29 -10.85
CA THR A 161 7.67 -9.43 -9.48
C THR A 161 8.80 -9.41 -8.45
N GLN A 162 9.92 -10.09 -8.72
CA GLN A 162 11.10 -10.07 -7.85
C GLN A 162 11.70 -8.66 -7.75
N VAL A 163 11.95 -7.99 -8.89
CA VAL A 163 12.49 -6.62 -8.92
C VAL A 163 11.57 -5.66 -8.18
N MET A 164 10.25 -5.74 -8.39
CA MET A 164 9.28 -4.91 -7.67
C MET A 164 9.26 -5.20 -6.18
N THR A 165 9.40 -6.46 -5.76
CA THR A 165 9.49 -6.82 -4.35
C THR A 165 10.69 -6.15 -3.70
N GLU A 166 11.86 -6.16 -4.35
CA GLU A 166 13.07 -5.50 -3.86
C GLU A 166 12.89 -3.97 -3.75
N HIS A 167 12.23 -3.34 -4.73
CA HIS A 167 11.87 -1.92 -4.65
C HIS A 167 10.96 -1.63 -3.44
N VAL A 168 9.90 -2.43 -3.25
CA VAL A 168 8.96 -2.25 -2.13
C VAL A 168 9.65 -2.41 -0.79
N ILE A 169 10.56 -3.39 -0.65
CA ILE A 169 11.37 -3.55 0.57
C ILE A 169 12.21 -2.30 0.83
N ARG A 170 12.92 -1.78 -0.17
CA ARG A 170 13.76 -0.57 -0.01
C ARG A 170 12.93 0.65 0.37
N TRP A 171 11.77 0.86 -0.26
CA TRP A 171 10.87 1.96 0.08
C TRP A 171 10.33 1.85 1.50
N LYS A 172 9.90 0.64 1.90
CA LYS A 172 9.43 0.37 3.26
C LYS A 172 10.51 0.66 4.29
N THR A 173 11.74 0.20 4.07
CA THR A 173 12.87 0.48 4.95
C THR A 173 13.16 1.97 5.07
N ARG A 174 13.12 2.73 3.96
CA ARG A 174 13.31 4.19 3.99
C ARG A 174 12.20 4.91 4.76
N TYR A 175 10.95 4.48 4.59
CA TYR A 175 9.82 5.00 5.36
C TYR A 175 9.98 4.71 6.86
N GLU A 176 10.39 3.50 7.22
CA GLU A 176 10.61 3.09 8.62
C GLU A 176 11.71 3.92 9.28
N PHE A 177 12.82 4.21 8.58
CA PHE A 177 13.85 5.12 9.07
C PHE A 177 13.33 6.54 9.29
N ALA A 178 12.59 7.11 8.34
CA ALA A 178 12.01 8.44 8.49
C ALA A 178 11.00 8.50 9.66
N LEU A 179 10.24 7.41 9.87
CA LEU A 179 9.31 7.29 11.00
C LEU A 179 10.04 7.22 12.34
N GLU A 180 11.15 6.50 12.40
CA GLU A 180 12.00 6.44 13.60
C GLU A 180 12.60 7.81 13.93
N GLU A 181 13.16 8.52 12.94
CA GLU A 181 13.67 9.88 13.13
C GLU A 181 12.59 10.87 13.59
N PHE A 182 11.37 10.76 13.05
CA PHE A 182 10.24 11.55 13.51
C PHE A 182 9.83 11.20 14.95
N GLY A 183 9.84 9.91 15.30
CA GLY A 183 9.57 9.42 16.65
C GLY A 183 10.59 9.90 17.69
N VAL A 184 11.86 10.05 17.29
CA VAL A 184 12.91 10.66 18.12
C VAL A 184 12.56 12.12 18.45
N THR A 185 12.09 12.90 17.49
CA THR A 185 11.62 14.28 17.74
C THR A 185 10.43 14.30 18.69
N ALA A 186 9.46 13.40 18.49
CA ALA A 186 8.27 13.32 19.33
C ALA A 186 8.57 12.98 20.80
N THR A 187 9.71 12.32 21.07
CA THR A 187 10.20 12.00 22.42
C THR A 187 11.21 13.02 22.97
N GLY A 188 11.44 14.12 22.26
CA GLY A 188 12.30 15.23 22.70
C GLY A 188 13.78 15.14 22.28
N GLY A 189 14.13 14.22 21.37
CA GLY A 189 15.45 14.13 20.74
C GLY A 189 15.61 15.03 19.52
N GLN A 190 16.83 15.12 18.97
CA GLN A 190 17.11 15.80 17.70
C GLN A 190 16.77 14.88 16.51
N GLY A 191 15.53 14.93 16.02
CA GLY A 191 15.09 14.25 14.80
C GLY A 191 14.48 15.21 13.78
N ILE A 192 13.63 14.70 12.87
CA ILE A 192 12.92 15.50 11.87
C ILE A 192 11.58 16.03 12.37
N THR A 193 11.13 17.19 11.86
CA THR A 193 9.81 17.75 12.18
C THR A 193 8.69 16.96 11.51
N ARG A 194 7.44 17.23 11.93
CA ARG A 194 6.25 16.65 11.29
C ARG A 194 6.14 17.02 9.82
N GLU A 195 6.33 18.29 9.50
CA GLU A 195 6.26 18.80 8.12
C GLU A 195 7.33 18.12 7.25
N GLN A 196 8.53 17.92 7.79
CA GLN A 196 9.60 17.21 7.11
C GLN A 196 9.25 15.73 6.88
N PHE A 197 8.69 15.05 7.89
CA PHE A 197 8.25 13.67 7.74
C PHE A 197 7.17 13.52 6.66
N GLU A 198 6.12 14.34 6.70
CA GLU A 198 5.04 14.28 5.69
C GLU A 198 5.55 14.64 4.29
N ALA A 199 6.48 15.58 4.16
CA ALA A 199 7.12 15.90 2.89
C ALA A 199 7.96 14.73 2.36
N GLN A 200 8.72 14.04 3.21
CA GLN A 200 9.48 12.85 2.83
C GLN A 200 8.56 11.69 2.43
N LYS A 201 7.46 11.51 3.17
CA LYS A 201 6.44 10.50 2.87
C LYS A 201 5.80 10.75 1.51
N GLU A 202 5.40 11.98 1.21
CA GLU A 202 4.82 12.32 -0.09
C GLU A 202 5.85 12.18 -1.23
N ALA A 203 7.10 12.59 -1.00
CA ALA A 203 8.18 12.38 -1.96
C ALA A 203 8.41 10.88 -2.24
N LEU A 204 8.36 10.03 -1.22
CA LEU A 204 8.47 8.59 -1.37
C LEU A 204 7.26 8.02 -2.14
N ARG A 205 6.05 8.49 -1.83
CA ARG A 205 4.84 8.10 -2.56
C ARG A 205 4.94 8.43 -4.05
N GLN A 206 5.42 9.63 -4.39
CA GLN A 206 5.63 10.04 -5.77
C GLN A 206 6.73 9.20 -6.45
N GLU A 207 7.83 8.91 -5.75
CA GLU A 207 8.90 8.04 -6.26
C GLU A 207 8.39 6.64 -6.63
N ILE A 208 7.49 6.07 -5.83
CA ILE A 208 6.85 4.77 -6.13
C ILE A 208 6.09 4.86 -7.46
N ILE A 209 5.25 5.89 -7.61
CA ILE A 209 4.45 6.11 -8.82
C ILE A 209 5.35 6.30 -10.03
N ASP A 210 6.39 7.12 -9.93
CA ASP A 210 7.32 7.42 -11.02
C ASP A 210 8.15 6.19 -11.42
N THR A 211 8.57 5.39 -10.45
CA THR A 211 9.27 4.12 -10.70
C THR A 211 8.38 3.16 -11.46
N VAL A 212 7.12 3.01 -11.03
CA VAL A 212 6.15 2.16 -11.73
C VAL A 212 5.88 2.69 -13.13
N ALA A 213 5.69 4.00 -13.32
CA ALA A 213 5.52 4.60 -14.64
C ALA A 213 6.74 4.37 -15.57
N SER A 214 7.95 4.37 -15.02
CA SER A 214 9.17 4.00 -15.74
C SER A 214 9.15 2.52 -16.16
N MET A 215 8.80 1.62 -15.24
CA MET A 215 8.72 0.18 -15.53
C MET A 215 7.64 -0.14 -16.54
N LYS A 216 6.47 0.50 -16.49
CA LYS A 216 5.43 0.36 -17.52
C LYS A 216 5.97 0.58 -18.92
N ARG A 217 6.73 1.66 -19.11
CA ARG A 217 7.33 2.00 -20.41
C ARG A 217 8.34 0.95 -20.85
N ARG A 218 9.15 0.41 -19.93
CA ARG A 218 10.11 -0.66 -20.23
C ARG A 218 9.40 -1.96 -20.59
N THR A 219 8.44 -2.39 -19.78
CA THR A 219 7.63 -3.59 -20.07
C THR A 219 6.98 -3.50 -21.44
N VAL A 220 6.40 -2.36 -21.80
CA VAL A 220 5.83 -2.15 -23.14
C VAL A 220 6.89 -2.17 -24.26
N GLY A 221 8.09 -1.66 -24.02
CA GLY A 221 9.16 -1.60 -25.03
C GLY A 221 9.98 -2.89 -25.19
N GLU A 222 9.92 -3.79 -24.21
CA GLU A 222 10.58 -5.11 -24.22
C GLU A 222 9.67 -6.24 -24.74
N LEU A 223 8.39 -5.93 -25.01
CA LEU A 223 7.35 -6.83 -25.54
C LEU A 223 7.08 -6.59 -27.02
#